data_AF-A0A376S6T3-F1
#
_entry.id   AF-A0A376S6T3-F1
#
_cell.length_a   1.000
_cell.length_b   1.000
_cell.length_c   1.000
_cell.angle_alpha   90.00
_cell.angle_beta   90.00
_cell.angle_gamma   90.00
#
_symmetry.space_group_name_H-M   'P 1'
#
loop_
_entity.id
_entity.type
_entity.pdbx_description
1 polymer ?
#
loop_
_entity_poly.entity_id
_entity_poly.type
_entity_poly.pdbx_seq_one_letter_code
_entity_poly.pdbx_strand_id
1 'polypeptide(L)'
;MVPIFGGRRWTVFSTAILIIPCVWLGIAVQNPNTPFGIFIVIALLCGFAGANFASSMGNISFFFPKAKQGSALGINGGLGNLGVSVMQLVAPLVIFVPVFAFLGVNGVPQATVRDVAGECRMDLGAITGDCHDRRLVRDE
;
A
#
# COMPACT_ATOMS: atom_id res chain seq x y z
N MET A 1 -1.75 10.93 -23.01
CA MET A 1 -1.59 9.46 -23.17
C MET A 1 -2.88 8.72 -23.54
N VAL A 2 -4.02 9.02 -22.90
CA VAL A 2 -5.36 8.49 -23.26
C VAL A 2 -5.74 8.65 -24.75
N PRO A 3 -5.47 9.78 -25.44
CA PRO A 3 -5.79 9.91 -26.87
C PRO A 3 -4.85 9.15 -27.82
N ILE A 4 -3.73 8.59 -27.32
CA ILE A 4 -2.72 7.91 -28.16
C ILE A 4 -2.89 6.38 -28.09
N PHE A 5 -3.23 5.85 -26.90
CA PHE A 5 -3.39 4.40 -26.68
C PHE A 5 -4.85 3.93 -26.53
N GLY A 6 -5.81 4.86 -26.52
CA GLY A 6 -7.22 4.60 -26.29
C GLY A 6 -7.53 4.31 -24.82
N GLY A 7 -8.59 4.92 -24.30
CA GLY A 7 -8.97 4.83 -22.87
C GLY A 7 -9.06 3.41 -22.33
N ARG A 8 -9.58 2.46 -23.13
CA ARG A 8 -9.74 1.06 -22.72
C ARG A 8 -8.41 0.35 -22.43
N ARG A 9 -7.40 0.52 -23.29
CA ARG A 9 -6.11 -0.17 -23.13
C ARG A 9 -5.28 0.49 -22.04
N TRP A 10 -5.35 1.82 -21.95
CA TRP A 10 -4.62 2.57 -20.94
C TRP A 10 -5.09 2.24 -19.52
N THR A 11 -6.40 2.18 -19.27
CA THR A 11 -6.93 1.84 -17.94
C THR A 11 -6.56 0.41 -17.52
N VAL A 12 -6.64 -0.57 -18.43
CA VAL A 12 -6.25 -1.95 -18.13
C VAL A 12 -4.75 -2.04 -17.82
N PHE A 13 -3.92 -1.41 -18.66
CA PHE A 13 -2.47 -1.42 -18.47
C PHE A 13 -2.04 -0.74 -17.17
N SER A 14 -2.59 0.45 -16.88
CA SER A 14 -2.20 1.22 -15.71
C SER A 14 -2.71 0.62 -14.39
N THR A 15 -3.76 -0.21 -14.45
CA THR A 15 -4.24 -0.99 -13.31
C THR A 15 -3.45 -2.29 -13.14
N ALA A 16 -3.09 -2.96 -14.24
CA ALA A 16 -2.30 -4.19 -14.20
C ALA A 16 -0.89 -3.97 -13.62
N ILE A 17 -0.25 -2.83 -13.92
CA ILE A 17 1.06 -2.50 -13.37
C ILE A 17 1.03 -2.40 -11.84
N LEU A 18 -0.10 -2.00 -11.24
CA LEU A 18 -0.21 -1.87 -9.78
C LEU A 18 -0.15 -3.21 -9.04
N ILE A 19 -0.34 -4.34 -9.73
CA ILE A 19 -0.17 -5.67 -9.14
C ILE A 19 1.29 -5.87 -8.71
N ILE A 20 2.25 -5.34 -9.48
CA ILE A 20 3.69 -5.50 -9.22
C ILE A 20 4.07 -4.93 -7.83
N PRO A 21 3.84 -3.63 -7.52
CA PRO A 21 4.17 -3.10 -6.21
C PRO A 21 3.32 -3.70 -5.07
N CYS A 22 2.07 -4.12 -5.32
CA CYS A 22 1.26 -4.79 -4.31
C CYS A 22 1.83 -6.15 -3.89
N VAL A 23 2.21 -7.00 -4.86
CA VAL A 23 2.83 -8.30 -4.58
C VAL A 23 4.20 -8.11 -3.94
N TRP A 24 4.99 -7.15 -4.44
CA TRP A 24 6.32 -6.89 -3.92
C TRP A 24 6.29 -6.40 -2.46
N LEU A 25 5.36 -5.51 -2.12
CA LEU A 25 5.14 -5.07 -0.73
C LEU A 25 4.77 -6.23 0.18
N GLY A 26 3.90 -7.14 -0.28
CA GLY A 26 3.46 -8.31 0.50
C GLY A 26 4.60 -9.27 0.85
N ILE A 27 5.62 -9.38 -0.01
CA ILE A 27 6.83 -10.18 0.26
C ILE A 27 7.81 -9.39 1.12
N ALA A 28 8.01 -8.09 0.81
CA ALA A 28 8.95 -7.22 1.52
C ALA A 28 8.59 -7.06 3.00
N VAL A 29 7.31 -6.97 3.34
CA VAL A 29 6.84 -6.79 4.73
C VAL A 29 7.04 -8.05 5.59
N GLN A 30 7.19 -9.23 4.99
CA GLN A 30 7.43 -10.48 5.72
C GLN A 30 8.88 -10.62 6.20
N ASN A 31 9.83 -9.93 5.57
CA ASN A 31 11.26 -10.00 5.91
C ASN A 31 11.71 -8.73 6.64
N PRO A 32 12.05 -8.80 7.95
CA PRO A 32 12.48 -7.65 8.74
C PRO A 32 13.85 -7.08 8.31
N ASN A 33 14.64 -7.83 7.55
CA ASN A 33 15.93 -7.39 7.03
C ASN A 33 15.81 -6.61 5.71
N THR A 34 14.60 -6.35 5.23
CA THR A 34 14.39 -5.59 3.99
C THR A 34 14.84 -4.14 4.21
N PRO A 35 15.83 -3.64 3.42
CA PRO A 35 16.37 -2.31 3.64
C PRO A 35 15.34 -1.22 3.34
N PHE A 36 15.41 -0.11 4.07
CA PHE A 36 14.45 1.01 3.96
C PHE A 36 14.32 1.55 2.53
N GLY A 37 15.42 1.55 1.76
CA GLY A 37 15.42 1.97 0.36
C GLY A 37 14.45 1.20 -0.53
N ILE A 38 14.19 -0.09 -0.23
CA ILE A 38 13.21 -0.90 -0.98
C ILE A 38 11.78 -0.41 -0.71
N PHE A 39 11.46 -0.05 0.53
CA PHE A 39 10.15 0.55 0.86
C PHE A 39 9.95 1.90 0.17
N ILE A 40 11.00 2.72 0.01
CA ILE A 40 10.93 3.98 -0.77
C ILE A 40 10.59 3.68 -2.23
N VAL A 41 11.27 2.72 -2.85
CA VAL A 41 11.02 2.34 -4.26
C VAL A 41 9.59 1.84 -4.43
N ILE A 42 9.12 0.97 -3.53
CA ILE A 42 7.75 0.46 -3.55
C ILE A 42 6.74 1.60 -3.36
N ALA A 43 7.00 2.55 -2.46
CA ALA A 43 6.13 3.71 -2.25
C ALA A 43 6.04 4.60 -3.50
N LEU A 44 7.16 4.84 -4.20
CA LEU A 44 7.18 5.56 -5.47
C LEU A 44 6.40 4.81 -6.55
N LEU A 45 6.52 3.48 -6.62
CA LEU A 45 5.76 2.65 -7.55
C LEU A 45 4.26 2.67 -7.26
N CYS A 46 3.86 2.60 -5.98
CA CYS A 46 2.48 2.78 -5.55
C CYS A 46 1.95 4.19 -5.89
N GLY A 47 2.81 5.21 -5.87
CA GLY A 47 2.47 6.58 -6.25
C GLY A 47 1.94 6.72 -7.68
N PHE A 48 2.34 5.84 -8.61
CA PHE A 48 1.79 5.81 -9.97
C PHE A 48 0.28 5.49 -9.98
N ALA A 49 -0.25 4.85 -8.94
CA ALA A 49 -1.69 4.65 -8.80
C ALA A 49 -2.45 5.99 -8.77
N GLY A 50 -1.88 7.03 -8.16
CA GLY A 50 -2.48 8.36 -8.09
C GLY A 50 -2.63 9.02 -9.46
N ALA A 51 -1.71 8.74 -10.39
CA ALA A 51 -1.78 9.26 -11.76
C ALA A 51 -2.97 8.68 -12.57
N ASN A 52 -3.53 7.53 -12.14
CA ASN A 52 -4.70 6.94 -12.78
C ASN A 52 -5.94 7.83 -12.67
N PHE A 53 -6.08 8.61 -11.60
CA PHE A 53 -7.20 9.53 -11.40
C PHE A 53 -7.26 10.61 -12.49
N ALA A 54 -6.11 11.23 -12.80
CA ALA A 54 -6.00 12.23 -13.86
C ALA A 54 -6.36 11.64 -15.23
N SER A 55 -5.94 10.40 -15.51
CA SER A 55 -6.25 9.73 -16.77
C SER A 55 -7.71 9.28 -16.89
N SER A 56 -8.34 8.84 -15.78
CA SER A 56 -9.75 8.43 -15.73
C SER A 56 -10.68 9.63 -15.96
N MET A 57 -10.43 10.73 -15.27
CA MET A 57 -11.18 11.98 -15.42
C MET A 57 -11.12 12.52 -16.85
N GLY A 58 -9.92 12.50 -17.45
CA GLY A 58 -9.73 12.90 -18.84
C GLY A 58 -10.38 11.95 -19.85
N ASN A 59 -10.50 10.65 -19.54
CA ASN A 59 -11.17 9.70 -20.43
C ASN A 59 -12.69 9.86 -20.41
N ILE A 60 -13.29 9.97 -19.21
CA ILE A 60 -14.75 9.97 -19.06
C ILE A 60 -15.39 11.27 -19.55
N SER A 61 -14.64 12.38 -19.57
CA SER A 61 -15.09 13.66 -20.14
C SER A 61 -15.39 13.58 -21.65
N PHE A 62 -14.82 12.62 -22.38
CA PHE A 62 -15.09 12.45 -23.82
C PHE A 62 -16.36 11.63 -24.10
N PHE A 63 -16.87 10.88 -23.12
CA PHE A 63 -18.03 9.99 -23.29
C PHE A 63 -19.37 10.64 -22.98
N PHE A 64 -19.38 11.76 -22.25
CA PHE A 64 -20.62 12.42 -21.82
C PHE A 64 -20.78 13.83 -22.41
N PRO A 65 -21.98 14.22 -22.86
CA PRO A 65 -22.24 15.59 -23.29
C PRO A 65 -22.07 16.57 -22.12
N LYS A 66 -21.64 17.80 -22.39
CA LYS A 66 -21.28 18.82 -21.38
C LYS A 66 -22.34 19.02 -20.29
N ALA A 67 -23.62 18.87 -20.63
CA ALA A 67 -24.74 18.98 -19.68
C ALA A 67 -24.79 17.87 -18.60
N LYS A 68 -24.23 16.67 -18.88
CA LYS A 68 -24.21 15.52 -17.94
C LYS A 68 -22.80 15.20 -17.42
N GLN A 69 -21.80 15.92 -17.92
CA GLN A 69 -20.39 15.68 -17.61
C GLN A 69 -20.07 15.90 -16.13
N GLY A 70 -20.69 16.90 -15.49
CA GLY A 70 -20.51 17.15 -14.05
C GLY A 70 -20.96 15.97 -13.17
N SER A 71 -22.14 15.39 -13.44
CA SER A 71 -22.62 14.20 -12.72
C SER A 71 -21.76 12.96 -12.97
N ALA A 72 -21.33 12.76 -14.22
CA ALA A 72 -20.47 11.61 -14.57
C ALA A 72 -19.07 11.70 -13.93
N LEU A 73 -18.44 12.88 -13.95
CA LEU A 73 -17.17 13.12 -13.25
C LEU A 73 -17.35 13.04 -11.73
N GLY A 74 -18.47 13.55 -11.21
CA GLY A 74 -18.79 13.50 -9.78
C GLY A 74 -18.87 12.07 -9.26
N ILE A 75 -19.55 11.18 -9.99
CA ILE A 75 -19.63 9.75 -9.62
C ILE A 75 -18.27 9.07 -9.78
N ASN A 76 -17.54 9.30 -10.87
CA ASN A 76 -16.23 8.70 -11.07
C ASN A 76 -15.22 9.12 -9.99
N GLY A 77 -15.17 10.42 -9.68
CA GLY A 77 -14.29 10.95 -8.65
C GLY A 77 -14.71 10.58 -7.24
N GLY A 78 -16.02 10.63 -6.96
CA GLY A 78 -16.58 10.23 -5.68
C GLY A 78 -16.30 8.76 -5.36
N LEU A 79 -16.67 7.85 -6.27
CA LEU A 79 -16.40 6.43 -6.09
C LEU A 79 -14.90 6.11 -6.11
N GLY A 80 -14.11 6.83 -6.91
CA GLY A 80 -12.66 6.71 -6.90
C GLY A 80 -12.05 7.03 -5.54
N ASN A 81 -12.50 8.11 -4.89
CA ASN A 81 -12.02 8.49 -3.56
C ASN A 81 -12.52 7.56 -2.45
N LEU A 82 -13.70 6.95 -2.59
CA LEU A 82 -14.17 5.93 -1.64
C LEU A 82 -13.22 4.74 -1.53
N GLY A 83 -12.42 4.46 -2.57
CA GLY A 83 -11.41 3.41 -2.54
C GLY A 83 -10.41 3.53 -1.39
N VAL A 84 -10.05 4.75 -0.97
CA VAL A 84 -9.12 4.98 0.15
C VAL A 84 -9.74 4.50 1.46
N SER A 85 -10.98 4.91 1.75
CA SER A 85 -11.69 4.50 2.96
C SER A 85 -11.97 2.99 2.97
N VAL A 86 -12.30 2.41 1.81
CA VAL A 86 -12.47 0.96 1.68
C VAL A 86 -11.18 0.22 1.99
N MET A 87 -10.03 0.65 1.46
CA MET A 87 -8.75 0.01 1.77
C MET A 87 -8.37 0.15 3.24
N GLN A 88 -8.60 1.32 3.84
CA GLN A 88 -8.34 1.54 5.26
C GLN A 88 -9.23 0.69 6.17
N LEU A 89 -10.44 0.33 5.73
CA LEU A 89 -11.34 -0.58 6.45
C LEU A 89 -10.97 -2.05 6.23
N VAL A 90 -10.74 -2.45 4.98
CA VAL A 90 -10.54 -3.85 4.59
C VAL A 90 -9.15 -4.37 4.96
N ALA A 91 -8.10 -3.55 4.81
CA ALA A 91 -6.73 -3.98 5.11
C ALA A 91 -6.55 -4.50 6.55
N PRO A 92 -6.95 -3.77 7.60
CA PRO A 92 -6.84 -4.28 8.97
C PRO A 92 -7.76 -5.49 9.20
N LEU A 93 -8.97 -5.52 8.63
CA LEU A 93 -9.86 -6.68 8.75
C LEU A 93 -9.21 -7.97 8.21
N VAL A 94 -8.57 -7.90 7.05
CA VAL A 94 -7.89 -9.06 6.43
C VAL A 94 -6.64 -9.49 7.22
N ILE A 95 -5.98 -8.57 7.91
CA ILE A 95 -4.81 -8.87 8.75
C ILE A 95 -5.23 -9.56 10.06
N PHE A 96 -6.29 -9.06 10.72
CA PHE A 96 -6.73 -9.58 12.02
C PHE A 96 -7.63 -10.81 11.93
N VAL A 97 -8.45 -10.89 10.89
CA VAL A 97 -9.29 -12.07 10.65
C VAL A 97 -8.46 -13.07 9.87
N PRO A 98 -8.36 -14.35 10.29
CA PRO A 98 -7.59 -15.37 9.59
C PRO A 98 -8.35 -15.86 8.34
N VAL A 99 -8.72 -14.93 7.46
CA VAL A 99 -9.52 -15.19 6.25
C VAL A 99 -8.84 -16.21 5.36
N PHE A 100 -7.50 -16.29 5.36
CA PHE A 100 -6.75 -17.23 4.53
C PHE A 100 -6.22 -18.47 5.27
N ALA A 101 -6.58 -18.67 6.53
CA ALA A 101 -6.13 -19.84 7.29
C ALA A 101 -6.63 -21.17 6.70
N PHE A 102 -7.80 -21.18 6.06
CA PHE A 102 -8.32 -22.37 5.37
C PHE A 102 -7.49 -22.76 4.12
N LEU A 103 -6.67 -21.84 3.58
CA LEU A 103 -5.72 -22.10 2.49
C LEU A 103 -4.32 -22.50 3.00
N GLY A 104 -4.16 -22.72 4.31
CA GLY A 104 -2.88 -23.03 4.94
C GLY A 104 -1.94 -21.82 5.09
N VAL A 105 -2.42 -20.60 4.84
CA VAL A 105 -1.65 -19.37 5.05
C VAL A 105 -1.68 -19.02 6.54
N ASN A 106 -0.52 -19.10 7.19
CA ASN A 106 -0.35 -18.74 8.59
C ASN A 106 0.30 -17.36 8.72
N GLY A 107 -0.10 -16.60 9.74
CA GLY A 107 0.51 -15.30 10.05
C GLY A 107 1.94 -15.46 10.53
N VAL A 108 2.79 -14.47 10.22
CA VAL A 108 4.14 -14.36 10.77
C VAL A 108 4.03 -13.62 12.11
N PRO A 109 4.66 -14.10 13.20
CA PRO A 109 4.66 -13.37 14.46
C PRO A 109 5.29 -11.99 14.25
N GLN A 110 4.56 -10.94 14.65
CA GLN A 110 5.05 -9.57 14.62
C GLN A 110 5.36 -9.14 16.04
N ALA A 111 6.56 -8.59 16.25
CA ALA A 111 6.93 -8.02 17.54
C ALA A 111 5.98 -6.86 17.85
N THR A 112 5.27 -6.97 18.97
CA THR A 112 4.40 -5.91 19.46
C THR A 112 5.26 -4.80 20.03
N VAL A 113 4.72 -3.57 20.11
CA VAL A 113 5.34 -2.45 20.84
C VAL A 113 5.74 -2.84 22.27
N ARG A 114 5.00 -3.76 22.89
CA ARG A 114 5.31 -4.32 24.21
C ARG A 114 6.53 -5.24 24.22
N ASP A 115 6.77 -5.98 23.14
CA ASP A 115 7.94 -6.85 23.01
C ASP A 115 9.21 -6.01 22.84
N VAL A 116 9.13 -4.94 22.02
CA VAL A 116 10.23 -3.96 21.86
C VAL A 116 10.47 -3.17 23.15
N ALA A 117 9.40 -2.73 23.83
CA ALA A 117 9.53 -2.03 25.11
C ALA A 117 10.03 -2.95 26.24
N GLY A 118 9.69 -4.25 26.19
CA GLY A 118 10.21 -5.27 27.10
C GLY A 118 11.71 -5.49 26.92
N GLU A 119 12.19 -5.55 25.67
CA GLU A 119 13.61 -5.62 25.32
C GLU A 119 14.36 -4.35 25.80
N CYS A 120 13.88 -3.15 25.46
CA CYS A 120 14.51 -1.89 25.89
C CYS A 120 14.41 -1.73 27.44
N ARG A 121 13.46 -2.41 28.12
CA ARG A 121 13.35 -2.45 29.60
C ARG A 121 14.26 -3.48 30.26
N MET A 122 14.51 -4.63 29.63
CA MET A 122 15.53 -5.58 30.09
C MET A 122 16.94 -4.97 30.00
N ASP A 123 17.20 -4.14 28.98
CA ASP A 123 18.41 -3.32 28.87
C ASP A 123 18.46 -2.17 29.90
N LEU A 124 17.31 -1.61 30.32
CA LEU A 124 17.24 -0.51 31.30
C LEU A 124 17.71 -0.89 32.73
N GLY A 125 17.91 -2.18 33.00
CA GLY A 125 18.60 -2.65 34.22
C GLY A 125 20.10 -2.36 34.23
N ALA A 126 20.68 -2.02 33.06
CA ALA A 126 22.05 -1.55 32.89
C ALA A 126 22.05 -0.08 32.50
N ILE A 127 22.79 0.73 33.24
CA ILE A 127 22.73 2.19 33.24
C ILE A 127 23.22 2.76 31.89
N THR A 128 22.49 3.75 31.34
CA THR A 128 22.77 4.68 30.22
C THR A 128 22.20 4.37 28.82
N GLY A 129 21.29 5.25 28.39
CA GLY A 129 21.39 6.01 27.14
C GLY A 129 21.13 5.31 25.79
N ASP A 130 20.11 5.80 25.09
CA ASP A 130 19.87 5.68 23.65
C ASP A 130 19.11 4.41 23.19
N CYS A 131 17.77 4.51 23.09
CA CYS A 131 16.94 3.53 22.37
C CYS A 131 17.05 3.84 20.86
N HIS A 132 18.29 3.87 20.36
CA HIS A 132 18.60 3.93 18.93
C HIS A 132 18.88 2.50 18.48
N ASP A 133 18.13 2.09 17.47
CA ASP A 133 18.07 0.76 16.87
C ASP A 133 19.41 0.02 16.82
N ARG A 134 19.71 -0.80 17.85
CA ARG A 134 20.95 -1.58 17.98
C ARG A 134 20.81 -2.98 17.35
N ARG A 135 19.87 -3.18 16.42
CA ARG A 135 19.77 -4.41 15.62
C ARG A 135 20.76 -4.48 14.45
N LEU A 136 21.57 -3.45 14.22
CA LEU A 136 22.56 -3.42 13.12
C LEU A 136 24.00 -3.80 13.50
N VAL A 137 24.29 -4.13 14.77
CA VAL A 137 25.70 -4.31 15.24
C VAL A 137 25.96 -5.66 15.92
N ARG A 138 25.00 -6.59 15.95
CA ARG A 138 25.20 -7.88 16.67
C ARG A 138 25.13 -9.11 15.76
N ASP A 139 25.68 -8.98 14.55
CA ASP A 139 26.12 -10.10 13.71
C ASP A 139 27.66 -10.15 13.74
N GLU A 140 28.23 -10.61 14.85
CA GLU A 140 29.54 -11.30 14.94
C GLU A 140 29.43 -12.45 15.96
#